data_AF-A0A412XKH6-F1
#
_entry.id   AF-A0A412XKH6-F1
#
_cell.length_a   1.000
_cell.length_b   1.000
_cell.length_c   1.000
_cell.angle_alpha   90.00
_cell.angle_beta   90.00
_cell.angle_gamma   90.00
#
_symmetry.space_group_name_H-M   'P 1'
#
loop_
_entity.id
_entity.type
_entity.pdbx_description
1 polymer ?
#
loop_
_entity_poly.entity_id
_entity_poly.type
_entity_poly.pdbx_seq_one_letter_code
_entity_poly.pdbx_strand_id
1 'polypeptide(L)'
;MKVVLFNSLTKKGILMTLKSTRDMIEKIDITDTSVINAITRQLNIKNIRNEMFPTWRLTLQPGEEYDLKTSYYGMYMVRWADAGATALIMIGAGVSANILLNNGASISTDFTEVGKIILNKKAVNGTVFVKNNGNKETGINVMQITNY
;
A
#
# COMPACT_ATOMS: atom_id res chain seq x y z
N MET A 1 52.62 2.61 -6.88
CA MET A 1 53.23 1.31 -6.57
C MET A 1 52.67 0.25 -7.53
N LYS A 2 53.52 -0.60 -8.09
CA LYS A 2 53.17 -1.67 -9.03
C LYS A 2 53.28 -3.00 -8.30
N VAL A 3 52.31 -3.89 -8.44
CA VAL A 3 52.31 -5.22 -7.79
C VAL A 3 52.24 -6.25 -8.89
N VAL A 4 53.14 -7.23 -8.86
CA VAL A 4 53.13 -8.34 -9.82
C VAL A 4 52.60 -9.58 -9.12
N LEU A 5 51.52 -10.13 -9.65
CA LEU A 5 50.99 -11.42 -9.20
C LEU A 5 51.56 -12.51 -10.11
N PHE A 6 52.26 -13.46 -9.49
CA PHE A 6 52.86 -14.60 -10.18
C PHE A 6 52.02 -15.84 -9.97
N ASN A 7 51.69 -16.53 -11.05
CA ASN A 7 51.14 -17.87 -10.98
C ASN A 7 52.29 -18.87 -10.74
N SER A 8 52.29 -19.53 -9.59
CA SER A 8 53.33 -20.48 -9.18
C SER A 8 53.52 -21.65 -10.16
N LEU A 9 52.43 -22.12 -10.79
CA LEU A 9 52.45 -23.30 -11.68
C LEU A 9 52.95 -22.97 -13.08
N THR A 10 52.58 -21.81 -13.62
CA THR A 10 52.92 -21.44 -15.01
C THR A 10 54.09 -20.47 -15.10
N LYS A 11 54.57 -19.95 -13.96
CA LYS A 11 55.60 -18.91 -13.84
C LYS A 11 55.30 -17.63 -14.64
N LYS A 12 54.05 -17.46 -15.09
CA LYS A 12 53.59 -16.25 -15.77
C LYS A 12 53.15 -15.23 -14.72
N GLY A 13 53.63 -14.01 -14.86
CA GLY A 13 53.24 -12.87 -14.03
C GLY A 13 52.26 -11.98 -14.75
N ILE A 14 51.28 -11.45 -14.02
CA ILE A 14 50.44 -10.33 -14.48
C ILE A 14 50.88 -9.10 -13.69
N LEU A 15 51.31 -8.07 -14.42
CA LEU A 15 51.66 -6.77 -13.84
C LEU A 15 50.37 -5.99 -13.60
N MET A 16 50.00 -5.80 -12.34
CA MET A 16 48.87 -4.94 -11.95
C MET A 16 49.37 -3.64 -11.33
N THR A 17 48.73 -2.53 -11.70
CA THR A 17 48.94 -1.24 -11.05
C THR A 17 47.89 -1.07 -9.96
N LEU A 18 48.24 -0.47 -8.81
CA LEU A 18 47.27 -0.18 -7.73
C LEU A 18 46.05 0.64 -8.20
N LYS A 19 46.20 1.42 -9.29
CA LYS A 19 45.10 2.06 -10.01
C LYS A 19 44.10 1.03 -10.53
N SER A 20 44.58 0.00 -11.25
CA SER A 20 43.76 -1.09 -11.77
C SER A 20 43.05 -1.91 -10.67
N THR A 21 43.65 -2.10 -9.49
CA THR A 21 42.97 -2.79 -8.38
C THR A 21 41.91 -1.92 -7.71
N ARG A 22 42.11 -0.59 -7.62
CA ARG A 22 41.09 0.37 -7.17
C ARG A 22 39.93 0.48 -8.17
N ASP A 23 40.23 0.48 -9.46
CA ASP A 23 39.24 0.51 -10.54
C ASP A 23 38.43 -0.81 -10.58
N MET A 24 38.99 -1.94 -10.11
CA MET A 24 38.26 -3.21 -9.95
C MET A 24 37.44 -3.30 -8.64
N ILE A 25 37.72 -2.46 -7.65
CA ILE A 25 36.85 -2.24 -6.49
C ILE A 25 36.00 -1.02 -6.83
N GLU A 26 35.21 -1.11 -7.90
CA GLU A 26 34.08 -0.22 -8.09
C GLU A 26 33.16 -0.45 -6.89
N LYS A 27 33.27 0.42 -5.88
CA LYS A 27 32.11 0.68 -5.05
C LYS A 27 31.01 1.05 -6.02
N ILE A 28 29.95 0.25 -6.07
CA ILE A 28 28.71 0.68 -6.69
C ILE A 28 28.36 1.97 -5.96
N ASP A 29 28.56 3.10 -6.64
CA ASP A 29 28.16 4.37 -6.11
C ASP A 29 26.64 4.39 -6.24
N ILE A 30 25.94 4.07 -5.15
CA ILE A 30 24.48 4.03 -5.10
C ILE A 30 23.90 5.44 -5.35
N THR A 31 24.74 6.49 -5.31
CA THR A 31 24.36 7.85 -5.69
C THR A 31 24.43 8.09 -7.21
N ASP A 32 24.98 7.16 -8.00
CA ASP A 32 24.97 7.24 -9.46
C ASP A 32 23.53 7.18 -9.98
N THR A 33 23.15 8.21 -10.74
CA THR A 33 21.83 8.37 -11.36
C THR A 33 21.41 7.15 -12.18
N SER A 34 22.34 6.47 -12.86
CA SER A 34 22.06 5.27 -13.64
C SER A 34 21.68 4.07 -12.77
N VAL A 35 22.36 3.90 -11.63
CA VAL A 35 22.08 2.87 -10.63
C VAL A 35 20.73 3.15 -9.95
N ILE A 36 20.47 4.40 -9.56
CA ILE A 36 19.17 4.83 -8.98
C ILE A 36 18.03 4.55 -9.96
N ASN A 37 18.20 4.89 -11.25
CA ASN A 37 17.19 4.65 -12.27
C ASN A 37 16.94 3.16 -12.52
N ALA A 38 18.00 2.33 -12.51
CA ALA A 38 17.87 0.88 -12.64
C ALA A 38 17.09 0.29 -11.45
N ILE A 39 17.44 0.68 -10.22
CA ILE A 39 16.73 0.24 -9.01
C ILE A 39 15.28 0.71 -9.02
N THR A 40 15.03 1.99 -9.31
CA THR A 40 13.67 2.57 -9.31
C THR A 40 12.76 1.90 -10.35
N ARG A 41 13.30 1.53 -11.53
CA ARG A 41 12.55 0.78 -12.55
C ARG A 41 12.29 -0.68 -12.16
N GLN A 42 13.17 -1.28 -11.36
CA GLN A 42 13.01 -2.65 -10.85
C GLN A 42 12.08 -2.71 -9.62
N LEU A 43 12.02 -1.64 -8.83
CA LEU A 43 11.09 -1.53 -7.72
C LEU A 43 9.66 -1.46 -8.26
N ASN A 44 8.89 -2.50 -7.98
CA ASN A 44 7.46 -2.51 -8.30
C ASN A 44 6.69 -1.68 -7.26
N ILE A 45 6.85 -0.35 -7.35
CA ILE A 45 6.25 0.63 -6.44
C ILE A 45 4.72 0.46 -6.35
N LYS A 46 4.08 0.05 -7.46
CA LYS A 46 2.63 -0.23 -7.48
C LYS A 46 2.27 -1.39 -6.56
N ASN A 47 3.02 -2.49 -6.60
CA ASN A 47 2.78 -3.64 -5.71
C ASN A 47 3.11 -3.28 -4.27
N ILE A 48 4.25 -2.63 -4.01
CA ILE A 48 4.63 -2.18 -2.66
C ILE A 48 3.53 -1.30 -2.06
N ARG A 49 3.03 -0.31 -2.81
CA ARG A 49 1.94 0.55 -2.36
C ARG A 49 0.67 -0.24 -2.08
N ASN A 50 0.30 -1.18 -2.94
CA ASN A 50 -0.92 -1.97 -2.76
C ASN A 50 -0.82 -2.94 -1.56
N GLU A 51 0.37 -3.46 -1.27
CA GLU A 51 0.65 -4.27 -0.08
C GLU A 51 0.63 -3.42 1.19
N MET A 52 1.19 -2.21 1.14
CA MET A 52 1.19 -1.28 2.28
C MET A 52 -0.20 -0.67 2.56
N PHE A 53 -0.95 -0.38 1.50
CA PHE A 53 -2.26 0.28 1.55
C PHE A 53 -3.27 -0.49 0.69
N PRO A 54 -3.79 -1.63 1.19
CA PRO A 54 -4.84 -2.38 0.52
C PRO A 54 -5.97 -1.46 0.06
N THR A 55 -6.35 -1.60 -1.21
CA THR A 55 -7.35 -0.74 -1.85
C THR A 55 -8.40 -1.60 -2.54
N TRP A 56 -9.67 -1.29 -2.31
CA TRP A 56 -10.81 -1.92 -2.96
C TRP A 56 -11.53 -0.92 -3.84
N ARG A 57 -11.84 -1.33 -5.07
CA ARG A 57 -12.69 -0.60 -6.00
C ARG A 57 -13.91 -1.46 -6.24
N LEU A 58 -15.05 -1.03 -5.71
CA LEU A 58 -16.27 -1.82 -5.62
C LEU A 58 -17.39 -1.11 -6.38
N THR A 59 -18.25 -1.88 -7.02
CA THR A 59 -19.57 -1.44 -7.50
C THR A 59 -20.59 -2.29 -6.77
N LEU A 60 -21.44 -1.66 -5.95
CA LEU A 60 -22.38 -2.37 -5.07
C LEU A 60 -23.82 -2.00 -5.40
N GLN A 61 -24.70 -2.99 -5.51
CA GLN A 61 -26.15 -2.82 -5.61
C GLN A 61 -26.75 -2.25 -4.32
N PRO A 62 -27.96 -1.66 -4.37
CA PRO A 62 -28.68 -1.26 -3.16
C PRO A 62 -28.83 -2.43 -2.18
N GLY A 63 -28.41 -2.22 -0.93
CA GLY A 63 -28.42 -3.23 0.13
C GLY A 63 -27.26 -4.21 0.08
N GLU A 64 -26.46 -4.23 -0.98
CA GLU A 64 -25.33 -5.15 -1.13
C GLU A 64 -24.23 -4.82 -0.13
N GLU A 65 -23.59 -5.88 0.35
CA GLU A 65 -22.53 -5.81 1.32
C GLU A 65 -21.32 -6.63 0.86
N TYR A 66 -20.14 -6.05 1.03
CA TYR A 66 -18.87 -6.64 0.64
C TYR A 66 -17.93 -6.72 1.84
N ASP A 67 -17.42 -7.92 2.09
CA ASP A 67 -16.41 -8.21 3.11
C ASP A 67 -15.02 -7.88 2.55
N LEU A 68 -14.33 -6.92 3.16
CA LEU A 68 -12.97 -6.53 2.74
C LEU A 68 -11.91 -7.59 3.05
N LYS A 69 -12.27 -8.67 3.75
CA LYS A 69 -11.38 -9.78 4.16
C LYS A 69 -10.19 -9.33 5.00
N THR A 70 -10.34 -8.20 5.69
CA THR A 70 -9.36 -7.66 6.63
C THR A 70 -9.98 -7.55 8.00
N SER A 71 -9.28 -8.08 9.01
CA SER A 71 -9.62 -7.92 10.43
C SER A 71 -8.81 -6.80 11.10
N TYR A 72 -7.88 -6.18 10.36
CA TYR A 72 -6.93 -5.22 10.90
C TYR A 72 -7.61 -4.02 11.56
N TYR A 73 -7.00 -3.54 12.65
CA TYR A 73 -7.39 -2.31 13.30
C TYR A 73 -6.69 -1.16 12.61
N GLY A 74 -7.38 -0.03 12.48
CA GLY A 74 -6.74 1.11 11.85
C GLY A 74 -7.68 2.09 11.16
N MET A 75 -7.03 2.90 10.34
CA MET A 75 -7.66 3.96 9.59
C MET A 75 -7.99 3.49 8.17
N TYR A 76 -9.21 3.81 7.75
CA TYR A 76 -9.73 3.55 6.42
C TYR A 76 -10.17 4.88 5.80
N MET A 77 -9.82 5.09 4.53
CA MET A 77 -10.38 6.17 3.72
C MET A 77 -11.45 5.58 2.81
N VAL A 78 -12.63 6.18 2.82
CA VAL A 78 -13.74 5.82 1.93
C VAL A 78 -14.04 7.01 1.05
N ARG A 79 -14.10 6.78 -0.26
CA ARG A 79 -14.54 7.75 -1.24
C ARG A 79 -15.74 7.20 -1.99
N TRP A 80 -16.84 7.94 -1.92
CA TRP A 80 -18.03 7.72 -2.71
C TRP A 80 -18.06 8.75 -3.85
N ALA A 81 -17.75 8.30 -5.07
CA ALA A 81 -17.56 9.21 -6.21
C ALA A 81 -18.86 9.94 -6.60
N ASP A 82 -19.98 9.21 -6.66
CA ASP A 82 -21.26 9.76 -7.13
C ASP A 82 -21.80 10.85 -6.20
N ALA A 83 -21.57 10.73 -4.89
CA ALA A 83 -21.97 11.72 -3.90
C ALA A 83 -20.89 12.79 -3.63
N GLY A 84 -19.72 12.71 -4.27
CA GLY A 84 -18.59 13.59 -4.00
C GLY A 84 -18.10 13.54 -2.55
N ALA A 85 -18.41 12.45 -1.82
CA ALA A 85 -18.18 12.35 -0.39
C ALA A 85 -16.91 11.55 -0.07
N THR A 86 -16.21 11.97 0.98
CA THR A 86 -15.02 11.27 1.49
C THR A 86 -15.06 11.27 3.02
N ALA A 87 -14.66 10.14 3.61
CA ALA A 87 -14.54 9.97 5.05
C ALA A 87 -13.24 9.25 5.43
N LEU A 88 -12.73 9.59 6.62
CA LEU A 88 -11.74 8.81 7.35
C LEU A 88 -12.44 8.09 8.50
N ILE A 89 -12.29 6.77 8.55
CA ILE A 89 -12.96 5.90 9.53
C ILE A 89 -11.89 5.16 10.32
N MET A 90 -11.94 5.27 11.65
CA MET A 90 -11.07 4.57 12.58
C MET A 90 -11.81 3.38 13.17
N ILE A 91 -11.31 2.18 12.91
CA ILE A 91 -11.93 0.92 13.32
C ILE A 91 -11.02 0.22 14.33
N GLY A 92 -11.56 -0.03 15.53
CA GLY A 92 -10.90 -0.77 16.58
C GLY A 92 -11.29 -2.25 16.62
N ALA A 93 -11.04 -2.87 17.77
CA ALA A 93 -11.43 -4.26 18.05
C ALA A 93 -12.94 -4.44 18.26
N GLY A 94 -13.61 -3.42 18.80
CA GLY A 94 -15.06 -3.42 19.03
C GLY A 94 -15.89 -3.26 17.76
N VAL A 95 -17.22 -3.36 17.92
CA VAL A 95 -18.22 -3.10 16.86
C VAL A 95 -18.49 -1.62 16.60
N SER A 96 -17.66 -0.74 17.18
CA SER A 96 -17.76 0.71 17.03
C SER A 96 -16.60 1.25 16.19
N ALA A 97 -16.90 2.28 15.41
CA ALA A 97 -15.92 3.01 14.63
C ALA A 97 -16.16 4.52 14.76
N ASN A 98 -15.07 5.28 14.83
CA ASN A 98 -15.11 6.74 14.82
C ASN A 98 -14.96 7.23 13.37
N ILE A 99 -15.61 8.34 13.05
CA ILE A 99 -15.62 8.89 11.70
C ILE A 99 -15.31 10.37 11.70
N LEU A 100 -14.41 10.78 10.80
CA LEU A 100 -14.18 12.17 10.41
C LEU A 100 -14.63 12.33 8.96
N LEU A 101 -15.56 13.24 8.72
CA LEU A 101 -16.29 13.33 7.46
C LEU A 101 -16.59 14.77 7.07
N ASN A 102 -16.59 15.04 5.77
CA ASN A 102 -16.93 16.35 5.24
C ASN A 102 -18.44 16.54 5.01
N ASN A 103 -19.21 15.46 4.85
CA ASN A 103 -20.66 15.49 4.64
C ASN A 103 -21.38 14.32 5.36
N GLY A 104 -22.18 14.66 6.39
CA GLY A 104 -22.90 13.70 7.26
C GLY A 104 -24.00 12.91 6.60
N ALA A 105 -24.48 13.34 5.43
CA ALA A 105 -25.60 12.70 4.74
C ALA A 105 -25.18 11.50 3.87
N SER A 106 -23.88 11.27 3.66
CA SER A 106 -23.40 10.34 2.60
C SER A 106 -22.71 9.09 3.13
N ILE A 107 -21.95 9.18 4.23
CA ILE A 107 -21.15 8.06 4.75
C ILE A 107 -21.41 7.90 6.24
N SER A 108 -21.45 6.66 6.72
CA SER A 108 -21.70 6.31 8.12
C SER A 108 -20.89 5.10 8.59
N THR A 109 -20.93 4.88 9.90
CA THR A 109 -20.44 3.67 10.59
C THR A 109 -21.59 2.84 11.19
N ASP A 110 -22.83 3.35 11.17
CA ASP A 110 -24.02 2.67 11.68
C ASP A 110 -24.77 1.96 10.56
N PHE A 111 -24.85 0.63 10.64
CA PHE A 111 -25.53 -0.24 9.66
C PHE A 111 -27.04 0.02 9.50
N THR A 112 -27.65 0.77 10.41
CA THR A 112 -29.08 1.11 10.38
C THR A 112 -29.38 2.38 9.57
N GLU A 113 -28.38 3.20 9.25
CA GLU A 113 -28.61 4.48 8.55
C GLU A 113 -28.89 4.29 7.06
N VAL A 114 -30.12 4.63 6.66
CA VAL A 114 -30.58 4.53 5.26
C VAL A 114 -29.98 5.64 4.41
N GLY A 115 -29.70 5.34 3.14
CA GLY A 115 -29.25 6.32 2.15
C GLY A 115 -27.74 6.53 2.10
N LYS A 116 -26.96 5.79 2.90
CA LYS A 116 -25.52 6.03 3.10
C LYS A 116 -24.66 4.86 2.66
N ILE A 117 -23.39 5.14 2.39
CA ILE A 117 -22.35 4.12 2.38
C ILE A 117 -21.87 3.89 3.81
N ILE A 118 -21.80 2.63 4.19
CA ILE A 118 -21.51 2.25 5.57
C ILE A 118 -20.24 1.41 5.59
N LEU A 119 -19.31 1.74 6.46
CA LEU A 119 -18.10 0.94 6.67
C LEU A 119 -17.87 0.74 8.16
N ASN A 120 -17.99 -0.51 8.63
CA ASN A 120 -17.74 -0.89 10.02
C ASN A 120 -17.60 -2.43 10.15
N LYS A 121 -17.41 -2.92 11.38
CA LYS A 121 -17.44 -4.34 11.76
C LYS A 121 -18.79 -4.69 12.37
N LYS A 122 -19.18 -5.96 12.22
CA LYS A 122 -20.40 -6.52 12.81
C LYS A 122 -20.17 -7.34 14.07
N ALA A 123 -18.92 -7.74 14.31
CA ALA A 123 -18.51 -8.53 15.46
C ALA A 123 -17.17 -8.05 16.00
N VAL A 124 -16.95 -8.25 17.29
CA VAL A 124 -15.65 -8.00 17.94
C VAL A 124 -14.58 -8.85 17.26
N ASN A 125 -13.46 -8.23 16.90
CA ASN A 125 -12.36 -8.85 16.13
C ASN A 125 -12.78 -9.42 14.76
N GLY A 126 -13.96 -9.04 14.25
CA GLY A 126 -14.46 -9.46 12.94
C GLY A 126 -13.80 -8.74 11.77
N THR A 127 -14.19 -9.12 10.56
CA THR A 127 -13.77 -8.43 9.34
C THR A 127 -14.52 -7.13 9.13
N VAL A 128 -13.90 -6.22 8.37
CA VAL A 128 -14.50 -4.94 7.97
C VAL A 128 -15.38 -5.14 6.75
N PHE A 129 -16.59 -4.59 6.80
CA PHE A 129 -17.55 -4.63 5.71
C PHE A 129 -17.81 -3.24 5.16
N VAL A 130 -18.04 -3.17 3.86
CA VAL A 130 -18.66 -2.02 3.20
C VAL A 130 -20.03 -2.40 2.70
N LYS A 131 -21.03 -1.58 3.04
CA LYS A 131 -22.40 -1.74 2.60
C LYS A 131 -22.84 -0.53 1.80
N ASN A 132 -23.50 -0.77 0.68
CA ASN A 132 -24.32 0.25 0.05
C ASN A 132 -25.71 0.21 0.67
N ASN A 133 -25.99 1.10 1.63
CA ASN A 133 -27.34 1.25 2.20
C ASN A 133 -28.13 2.36 1.50
N GLY A 134 -27.64 2.83 0.35
CA GLY A 134 -28.35 3.71 -0.57
C GLY A 134 -29.43 2.99 -1.38
N ASN A 135 -30.07 3.75 -2.27
CA ASN A 135 -31.16 3.28 -3.12
C ASN A 135 -30.76 3.09 -4.59
N LYS A 136 -29.48 3.25 -4.93
CA LYS A 136 -28.94 3.10 -6.28
C LYS A 136 -27.64 2.31 -6.25
N GLU A 137 -27.33 1.60 -7.32
CA GLU A 137 -26.00 1.04 -7.56
C GLU A 137 -24.97 2.17 -7.51
N THR A 138 -23.79 1.91 -6.93
CA THR A 138 -22.76 2.93 -6.86
C THR A 138 -21.32 2.40 -6.75
N GLY A 139 -20.40 3.21 -7.25
CA GLY A 139 -18.96 3.00 -7.16
C GLY A 139 -18.34 3.54 -5.87
N ILE A 140 -17.63 2.69 -5.14
CA ILE A 140 -17.00 2.99 -3.86
C ILE A 140 -15.51 2.63 -3.94
N ASN A 141 -14.66 3.53 -3.46
CA ASN A 141 -13.24 3.27 -3.27
C ASN A 141 -12.94 3.24 -1.77
N VAL A 142 -12.29 2.18 -1.32
CA VAL A 142 -11.84 2.01 0.06
C VAL A 142 -10.34 1.83 0.05
N MET A 143 -9.63 2.52 0.92
CA MET A 143 -8.19 2.32 1.14
C MET A 143 -7.94 2.16 2.63
N GLN A 144 -7.24 1.10 3.00
CA GLN A 144 -6.70 0.97 4.34
C GLN A 144 -5.39 1.78 4.42
N ILE A 145 -5.31 2.70 5.38
CA ILE A 145 -4.16 3.59 5.59
C ILE A 145 -3.17 2.99 6.60
N THR A 146 -3.67 2.23 7.58
CA THR A 146 -2.82 1.61 8.61
C THR A 146 -3.17 0.14 8.79
N ASN A 147 -2.15 -0.69 8.98
CA ASN A 147 -2.23 -2.12 9.23
C ASN A 147 -1.61 -2.45 10.60
N TYR A 148 -2.38 -2.23 11.67
CA TYR A 148 -2.03 -2.67 13.03
C TYR A 148 -2.87 -3.87 13.44
#